data_AF-A0A2V9X6F6-F1
#
_entry.id   AF-A0A2V9X6F6-F1
#
_cell.length_a   1.000
_cell.length_b   1.000
_cell.length_c   1.000
_cell.angle_alpha   90.00
_cell.angle_beta   90.00
_cell.angle_gamma   90.00
#
_symmetry.space_group_name_H-M   'P 1'
#
loop_
_entity.id
_entity.type
_entity.pdbx_description
1 polymer ?
#
loop_
_entity_poly.entity_id
_entity_poly.type
_entity_poly.pdbx_seq_one_letter_code
_entity_poly.pdbx_strand_id
1 'polypeptide(L)'
;MHSYVLWYAGLLDEAANECEKTRSLDAGTKDLASCAYVFMALNKYDRARDYLLLQSGTEYQTNGEVDILLREGKYDAALENLKSLSGTVYLYGRQLLEPCLAHRTPTAGEAVAAQQLGSGLMAGHDAFSTYYLAGWYSLCGQPDLAYPALRRAISQNYCAYPQMEIDPLLAKVRGTTAFAEIRSLGIACQQRFLEHRKQSNSE
;
A
#
# COMPACT_ATOMS: atom_id res chain seq x y z
N MET A 1 18.12 -11.58 4.34
CA MET A 1 17.56 -10.45 3.56
C MET A 1 16.32 -9.98 4.29
N HIS A 2 16.19 -8.69 4.62
CA HIS A 2 15.07 -8.20 5.44
C HIS A 2 13.73 -8.33 4.68
N SER A 3 12.65 -8.71 5.39
CA SER A 3 11.30 -8.89 4.80
C SER A 3 10.86 -7.69 3.95
N TYR A 4 11.15 -6.46 4.40
CA TYR A 4 10.87 -5.23 3.67
C TYR A 4 11.50 -5.19 2.26
N VAL A 5 12.75 -5.64 2.11
CA VAL A 5 13.43 -5.69 0.80
C VAL A 5 12.76 -6.71 -0.12
N LEU A 6 12.43 -7.89 0.42
CA LEU A 6 11.73 -8.94 -0.33
C LEU A 6 10.35 -8.46 -0.78
N TRP A 7 9.64 -7.75 0.09
CA TRP A 7 8.34 -7.17 -0.22
C TRP A 7 8.43 -6.12 -1.32
N TYR A 8 9.39 -5.18 -1.25
CA TYR A 8 9.59 -4.17 -2.30
C TYR A 8 9.96 -4.80 -3.64
N ALA A 9 10.72 -5.90 -3.62
CA ALA A 9 11.02 -6.71 -4.80
C ALA A 9 9.83 -7.54 -5.31
N GLY A 10 8.71 -7.57 -4.59
CA GLY A 10 7.52 -8.35 -4.96
C GLY A 10 7.59 -9.83 -4.61
N LEU A 11 8.56 -10.26 -3.80
CA LEU A 11 8.71 -11.65 -3.34
C LEU A 11 7.86 -11.86 -2.07
N LEU A 12 6.54 -11.75 -2.23
CA LEU A 12 5.59 -11.63 -1.12
C LEU A 12 5.60 -12.85 -0.18
N ASP A 13 5.63 -14.07 -0.71
CA ASP A 13 5.68 -15.28 0.12
C ASP A 13 7.00 -15.41 0.89
N GLU A 14 8.14 -15.05 0.26
CA GLU A 14 9.44 -15.01 0.93
C GLU A 14 9.44 -13.94 2.04
N ALA A 15 8.89 -12.76 1.77
CA ALA A 15 8.74 -11.68 2.74
C ALA A 15 7.87 -12.09 3.94
N ALA A 16 6.76 -12.78 3.69
CA ALA A 16 5.86 -13.29 4.71
C ALA A 16 6.54 -14.35 5.58
N ASN A 17 7.29 -15.28 4.96
CA ASN A 17 8.05 -16.30 5.69
C ASN A 17 9.11 -15.68 6.62
N GLU A 18 9.81 -14.64 6.17
CA GLU A 18 10.75 -13.90 7.03
C GLU A 18 10.06 -13.19 8.20
N CYS A 19 8.87 -12.62 7.97
CA CYS A 19 8.04 -12.05 9.03
C CYS A 19 7.64 -13.09 10.07
N GLU A 20 7.18 -14.28 9.66
CA GLU A 20 6.78 -15.36 10.57
C GLU A 20 7.98 -15.92 11.35
N LYS A 21 9.10 -16.12 10.66
CA LYS A 21 10.33 -16.58 11.29
C LYS A 21 10.77 -15.60 12.37
N THR A 22 10.82 -14.30 12.07
CA THR A 22 11.21 -13.29 13.05
C THR A 22 10.20 -13.22 14.21
N ARG A 23 8.90 -13.33 13.91
CA ARG A 23 7.82 -13.36 14.91
C ARG A 23 7.93 -14.55 15.88
N SER A 24 8.37 -15.71 15.40
CA SER A 24 8.59 -16.89 16.25
C SER A 24 9.80 -16.76 17.17
N LEU A 25 10.77 -15.92 16.82
CA LEU A 25 11.94 -15.62 17.64
C LEU A 25 11.64 -14.51 18.66
N ASP A 26 10.88 -13.49 18.26
CA ASP A 26 10.43 -12.40 19.12
C ASP A 26 8.96 -12.07 18.86
N ALA A 27 8.09 -12.67 19.67
CA ALA A 27 6.65 -12.48 19.61
C ALA A 27 6.16 -11.18 20.27
N GLY A 28 7.03 -10.28 20.69
CA GLY A 28 6.63 -9.01 21.33
C GLY A 28 7.05 -7.76 20.55
N THR A 29 8.07 -7.87 19.69
CA THR A 29 8.66 -6.67 19.07
C THR A 29 7.68 -5.89 18.19
N LYS A 30 7.65 -4.57 18.42
CA LYS A 30 6.79 -3.63 17.70
C LYS A 30 7.29 -3.33 16.28
N ASP A 31 8.56 -3.58 15.99
CA ASP A 31 9.18 -3.33 14.68
C ASP A 31 8.57 -4.20 13.57
N LEU A 32 8.00 -5.34 13.97
CA LEU A 32 7.31 -6.25 13.06
C LEU A 32 5.92 -5.78 12.64
N ALA A 33 5.38 -4.68 13.18
CA ALA A 33 4.06 -4.20 12.78
C ALA A 33 3.97 -3.91 11.27
N SER A 34 5.08 -3.51 10.65
CA SER A 34 5.21 -3.31 9.20
C SER A 34 4.96 -4.57 8.36
N CYS A 35 5.12 -5.77 8.93
CA CYS A 35 4.77 -7.03 8.28
C CYS A 35 3.27 -7.13 7.95
N ALA A 36 2.41 -6.36 8.64
CA ALA A 36 0.99 -6.29 8.31
C ALA A 36 0.77 -6.00 6.81
N TYR A 37 1.56 -5.09 6.23
CA TYR A 37 1.43 -4.72 4.83
C TYR A 37 1.86 -5.82 3.85
N VAL A 38 2.76 -6.71 4.24
CA VAL A 38 3.09 -7.92 3.46
C VAL A 38 1.89 -8.86 3.40
N PHE A 39 1.21 -9.06 4.53
CA PHE A 39 0.00 -9.88 4.57
C PHE A 39 -1.18 -9.22 3.87
N MET A 40 -1.32 -7.89 3.93
CA MET A 40 -2.29 -7.16 3.11
C MET A 40 -2.01 -7.35 1.61
N ALA A 41 -0.73 -7.30 1.19
CA ALA A 41 -0.34 -7.52 -0.20
C ALA A 41 -0.64 -8.95 -0.69
N LEU A 42 -0.76 -9.92 0.23
CA LEU A 42 -1.17 -11.29 -0.02
C LEU A 42 -2.69 -11.53 0.16
N ASN A 43 -3.48 -10.49 0.43
CA ASN A 43 -4.90 -10.57 0.81
C ASN A 43 -5.18 -11.45 2.04
N LYS A 44 -4.19 -11.59 2.95
CA LYS A 44 -4.30 -12.33 4.22
C LYS A 44 -4.64 -11.37 5.36
N TYR A 45 -5.81 -10.76 5.32
CA TYR A 45 -6.17 -9.64 6.19
C TYR A 45 -6.25 -9.98 7.68
N ASP A 46 -6.74 -11.17 8.04
CA ASP A 46 -6.74 -11.60 9.46
C ASP A 46 -5.33 -11.65 10.02
N ARG A 47 -4.38 -12.17 9.24
CA ARG A 47 -2.98 -12.20 9.65
C ARG A 47 -2.36 -10.81 9.67
N ALA A 48 -2.75 -9.93 8.75
CA ALA A 48 -2.33 -8.53 8.79
C ALA A 48 -2.79 -7.86 10.10
N ARG A 49 -4.03 -8.10 10.55
CA ARG A 49 -4.55 -7.59 11.82
C ARG A 49 -3.74 -8.08 13.02
N ASP A 50 -3.32 -9.35 13.04
CA ASP A 50 -2.45 -9.87 14.11
C ASP A 50 -1.16 -9.06 14.27
N TYR A 51 -0.55 -8.64 13.16
CA TYR A 51 0.66 -7.80 13.19
C TYR A 51 0.34 -6.35 13.57
N LEU A 52 -0.82 -5.81 13.19
CA LEU A 52 -1.25 -4.47 13.61
C LEU A 52 -1.49 -4.38 15.13
N LEU A 53 -1.89 -5.48 15.78
CA LEU A 53 -2.04 -5.54 17.25
C LEU A 53 -0.74 -5.24 18.01
N LEU A 54 0.43 -5.35 17.37
CA LEU A 54 1.71 -4.95 17.96
C LEU A 54 1.79 -3.44 18.25
N GLN A 55 1.00 -2.66 17.54
CA GLN A 55 0.85 -1.22 17.72
C GLN A 55 -0.53 -0.88 18.30
N SER A 56 -1.06 -1.74 19.18
CA SER A 56 -2.41 -1.58 19.74
C SER A 56 -2.64 -0.20 20.36
N GLY A 57 -3.78 0.42 20.04
CA GLY A 57 -4.19 1.73 20.56
C GLY A 57 -3.50 2.93 19.92
N THR A 58 -2.75 2.72 18.83
CA THR A 58 -2.07 3.80 18.10
C THR A 58 -2.79 4.12 16.78
N GLU A 59 -2.56 5.32 16.24
CA GLU A 59 -3.03 5.68 14.90
C GLU A 59 -2.49 4.77 13.79
N TYR A 60 -1.32 4.14 14.01
CA TYR A 60 -0.76 3.16 13.08
C TYR A 60 -1.68 1.95 12.92
N GLN A 61 -2.18 1.39 14.03
CA GLN A 61 -3.13 0.29 14.00
C GLN A 61 -4.41 0.72 13.29
N THR A 62 -4.97 1.88 13.66
CA THR A 62 -6.21 2.39 13.08
C THR A 62 -6.08 2.64 11.57
N ASN A 63 -4.97 3.22 11.12
CA ASN A 63 -4.72 3.41 9.69
C ASN A 63 -4.58 2.08 8.95
N GLY A 64 -3.83 1.13 9.51
CA GLY A 64 -3.72 -0.22 8.93
C GLY A 64 -5.09 -0.91 8.81
N GLU A 65 -5.98 -0.72 9.79
CA GLU A 65 -7.35 -1.24 9.73
C GLU A 65 -8.17 -0.53 8.65
N VAL A 66 -8.04 0.79 8.47
CA VAL A 66 -8.67 1.50 7.33
C VAL A 66 -8.24 0.84 6.01
N ASP A 67 -6.94 0.63 5.81
CA ASP A 67 -6.42 0.03 4.57
C ASP A 67 -6.90 -1.40 4.32
N ILE A 68 -7.13 -2.18 5.38
CA ILE A 68 -7.75 -3.50 5.29
C ILE A 68 -9.23 -3.37 4.92
N LEU A 69 -9.99 -2.53 5.63
CA LEU A 69 -11.43 -2.34 5.40
C LEU A 69 -11.72 -1.85 3.98
N LEU A 70 -10.89 -0.96 3.44
CA LEU A 70 -10.98 -0.53 2.04
C LEU A 70 -10.84 -1.70 1.07
N ARG A 71 -9.91 -2.63 1.33
CA ARG A 71 -9.68 -3.82 0.49
C ARG A 71 -10.76 -4.89 0.67
N GLU A 72 -11.35 -4.98 1.86
CA GLU A 72 -12.51 -5.82 2.13
C GLU A 72 -13.83 -5.23 1.58
N GLY A 73 -13.81 -4.01 1.04
CA GLY A 73 -15.00 -3.31 0.55
C GLY A 73 -15.93 -2.79 1.65
N LYS A 74 -15.47 -2.77 2.91
CA LYS A 74 -16.22 -2.30 4.08
C LYS A 74 -16.08 -0.78 4.25
N TYR A 75 -16.58 -0.03 3.27
CA TYR A 75 -16.34 1.41 3.15
C TYR A 75 -16.91 2.26 4.30
N ASP A 76 -18.07 1.89 4.85
CA ASP A 76 -18.66 2.61 5.99
C ASP A 76 -17.78 2.51 7.24
N ALA A 77 -17.31 1.30 7.55
CA ALA A 77 -16.38 1.06 8.66
C ALA A 77 -15.02 1.74 8.42
N ALA A 78 -14.52 1.70 7.17
CA ALA A 78 -13.30 2.42 6.80
C ALA A 78 -13.44 3.93 7.02
N LEU A 79 -14.59 4.49 6.65
CA LEU A 79 -14.90 5.91 6.83
C LEU A 79 -15.01 6.29 8.32
N GLU A 80 -15.60 5.44 9.15
CA GLU A 80 -15.67 5.66 10.60
C GLU A 80 -14.27 5.70 11.23
N ASN A 81 -13.44 4.69 10.93
CA ASN A 81 -12.07 4.65 11.43
C ASN A 81 -11.23 5.83 10.91
N LEU A 82 -11.37 6.19 9.64
CA LEU A 82 -10.69 7.32 9.03
C LEU A 82 -11.04 8.65 9.72
N LYS A 83 -12.29 8.80 10.19
CA LYS A 83 -12.73 9.98 10.93
C LYS A 83 -12.12 10.09 12.32
N SER A 84 -11.79 8.95 12.93
CA SER A 84 -11.16 8.87 14.25
C SER A 84 -9.68 9.24 14.26
N LEU A 85 -9.00 9.15 13.12
CA LEU A 85 -7.61 9.55 12.96
C LEU A 85 -7.46 11.07 13.09
N SER A 86 -6.37 11.55 13.71
CA SER A 86 -6.10 12.98 13.81
C SER A 86 -5.99 13.60 12.40
N GLY A 87 -6.70 14.70 12.20
CA GLY A 87 -6.68 15.43 10.91
C GLY A 87 -5.34 16.09 10.59
N THR A 88 -4.37 16.05 11.51
CA THR A 88 -3.04 16.66 11.39
C THR A 88 -2.05 15.81 10.60
N VAL A 89 -2.32 14.51 10.40
CA VAL A 89 -1.42 13.60 9.72
C VAL A 89 -1.91 13.37 8.29
N TYR A 90 -1.26 14.04 7.33
CA TYR A 90 -1.55 13.90 5.89
C TYR A 90 -1.39 12.45 5.39
N LEU A 91 -0.60 11.61 6.09
CA LEU A 91 -0.23 10.26 5.64
C LEU A 91 -1.41 9.28 5.51
N TYR A 92 -2.59 9.58 6.06
CA TYR A 92 -3.71 8.64 6.14
C TYR A 92 -4.75 8.79 5.02
N GLY A 93 -4.51 9.65 4.03
CA GLY A 93 -5.38 9.74 2.86
C GLY A 93 -6.74 10.38 3.11
N ARG A 94 -7.01 10.89 4.32
CA ARG A 94 -8.33 11.34 4.77
C ARG A 94 -8.98 12.36 3.84
N GLN A 95 -8.22 13.36 3.40
CA GLN A 95 -8.72 14.44 2.55
C GLN A 95 -9.18 13.95 1.17
N LEU A 96 -8.61 12.84 0.69
CA LEU A 96 -9.00 12.18 -0.55
C LEU A 96 -10.14 11.18 -0.33
N LEU A 97 -10.02 10.33 0.70
CA LEU A 97 -10.89 9.19 0.92
C LEU A 97 -12.24 9.58 1.52
N GLU A 98 -12.29 10.51 2.48
CA GLU A 98 -13.53 10.88 3.17
C GLU A 98 -14.67 11.33 2.22
N PRO A 99 -14.48 12.31 1.31
CA PRO A 99 -15.53 12.69 0.35
C PRO A 99 -15.87 11.55 -0.62
N CYS A 100 -14.86 10.79 -1.03
CA CYS A 100 -14.99 9.67 -1.96
C CYS A 100 -15.84 8.52 -1.40
N LEU A 101 -15.56 8.08 -0.18
CA LEU A 101 -16.32 7.03 0.52
C LEU A 101 -17.71 7.51 0.93
N ALA A 102 -17.86 8.81 1.25
CA ALA A 102 -19.17 9.41 1.54
C ALA A 102 -20.00 9.70 0.29
N HIS A 103 -19.54 9.32 -0.91
CA HIS A 103 -20.22 9.55 -2.18
C HIS A 103 -20.66 11.01 -2.41
N ARG A 104 -19.84 11.97 -1.98
CA ARG A 104 -20.12 13.39 -2.11
C ARG A 104 -19.01 14.11 -2.86
N THR A 105 -19.38 15.25 -3.45
CA THR A 105 -18.39 16.19 -4.00
C THR A 105 -17.53 16.75 -2.87
N PRO A 106 -16.19 16.78 -3.02
CA PRO A 106 -15.33 17.47 -2.06
C PRO A 106 -15.60 18.98 -2.09
N THR A 107 -15.51 19.61 -0.93
CA THR A 107 -15.46 21.07 -0.84
C THR A 107 -14.18 21.60 -1.49
N ALA A 108 -14.12 22.89 -1.82
CA ALA A 108 -12.92 23.50 -2.37
C ALA A 108 -11.68 23.30 -1.46
N GLY A 109 -11.86 23.40 -0.14
CA GLY A 109 -10.78 23.17 0.82
C GLY A 109 -10.29 21.72 0.82
N GLU A 110 -11.19 20.75 0.76
CA GLU A 110 -10.85 19.33 0.67
C GLU A 110 -10.15 18.98 -0.63
N ALA A 111 -10.60 19.56 -1.76
CA ALA A 111 -9.95 19.36 -3.05
C ALA A 111 -8.50 19.88 -3.05
N VAL A 112 -8.26 21.07 -2.48
CA VAL A 112 -6.90 21.62 -2.31
C VAL A 112 -6.06 20.71 -1.42
N ALA A 113 -6.61 20.25 -0.29
CA ALA A 113 -5.87 19.41 0.63
C ALA A 113 -5.55 18.02 0.04
N ALA A 114 -6.46 17.43 -0.73
CA ALA A 114 -6.23 16.20 -1.47
C ALA A 114 -5.15 16.36 -2.56
N GLN A 115 -5.12 17.51 -3.24
CA GLN A 115 -4.05 17.82 -4.20
C GLN A 115 -2.69 17.98 -3.51
N GLN A 116 -2.64 18.66 -2.37
CA GLN A 116 -1.41 18.83 -1.57
C GLN A 116 -0.89 17.48 -1.07
N LEU A 117 -1.79 16.63 -0.55
CA LEU A 117 -1.49 15.26 -0.18
C LEU A 117 -0.85 14.49 -1.34
N GLY A 118 -1.54 14.46 -2.49
CA GLY A 118 -1.06 13.74 -3.68
C GLY A 118 0.31 14.23 -4.13
N SER A 119 0.49 15.55 -4.18
CA SER A 119 1.77 16.17 -4.57
C SER A 119 2.90 15.83 -3.59
N GLY A 120 2.60 15.87 -2.28
CA GLY A 120 3.58 15.56 -1.23
C GLY A 120 4.05 14.11 -1.28
N LEU A 121 3.12 13.16 -1.42
CA LEU A 121 3.45 11.74 -1.54
C LEU A 121 4.21 11.44 -2.84
N MET A 122 3.83 12.06 -3.97
CA MET A 122 4.54 11.90 -5.25
C MET A 122 5.96 12.46 -5.24
N ALA A 123 6.19 13.53 -4.47
CA ALA A 123 7.52 14.12 -4.24
C ALA A 123 8.36 13.32 -3.23
N GLY A 124 7.73 12.46 -2.43
CA GLY A 124 8.39 11.66 -1.41
C GLY A 124 9.34 10.59 -1.96
N HIS A 125 10.18 10.08 -1.06
CA HIS A 125 11.12 8.99 -1.37
C HIS A 125 10.57 7.60 -1.04
N ASP A 126 9.49 7.52 -0.24
CA ASP A 126 8.86 6.25 0.08
C ASP A 126 7.96 5.77 -1.07
N ALA A 127 8.45 4.76 -1.78
CA ALA A 127 7.77 4.14 -2.90
C ALA A 127 6.48 3.42 -2.48
N PHE A 128 6.40 2.91 -1.25
CA PHE A 128 5.21 2.24 -0.73
C PHE A 128 4.05 3.23 -0.55
N SER A 129 4.30 4.38 0.06
CA SER A 129 3.32 5.46 0.19
C SER A 129 2.76 5.89 -1.17
N THR A 130 3.60 5.93 -2.21
CA THR A 130 3.17 6.27 -3.57
C THR A 130 2.28 5.18 -4.20
N TYR A 131 2.58 3.90 -3.93
CA TYR A 131 1.72 2.79 -4.36
C TYR A 131 0.34 2.86 -3.70
N TYR A 132 0.27 3.19 -2.40
CA TYR A 132 -0.99 3.34 -1.66
C TYR A 132 -1.84 4.48 -2.21
N LEU A 133 -1.21 5.63 -2.48
CA LEU A 133 -1.85 6.74 -3.16
C LEU A 133 -2.51 6.31 -4.48
N ALA A 134 -1.82 5.48 -5.28
CA ALA A 134 -2.38 4.97 -6.52
C ALA A 134 -3.63 4.10 -6.30
N GLY A 135 -3.62 3.27 -5.25
CA GLY A 135 -4.78 2.50 -4.81
C GLY A 135 -5.97 3.39 -4.47
N TRP A 136 -5.75 4.45 -3.68
CA TRP A 136 -6.80 5.41 -3.33
C TRP A 136 -7.34 6.16 -4.55
N TYR A 137 -6.48 6.61 -5.47
CA TYR A 137 -6.92 7.23 -6.72
C TYR A 137 -7.76 6.28 -7.57
N SER A 138 -7.33 5.03 -7.72
CA SER A 138 -8.10 4.01 -8.42
C SER A 138 -9.47 3.81 -7.77
N LEU A 139 -9.51 3.58 -6.45
CA LEU A 139 -10.75 3.41 -5.69
C LEU A 139 -11.70 4.60 -5.90
N CYS A 140 -11.17 5.82 -5.88
CA CYS A 140 -11.94 7.06 -6.03
C CYS A 140 -12.20 7.48 -7.48
N GLY A 141 -11.96 6.60 -8.46
CA GLY A 141 -12.32 6.83 -9.86
C GLY A 141 -11.44 7.87 -10.56
N GLN A 142 -10.18 7.99 -10.16
CA GLN A 142 -9.19 8.95 -10.68
C GLN A 142 -8.05 8.22 -11.40
N PRO A 143 -8.30 7.52 -12.52
CA PRO A 143 -7.29 6.72 -13.22
C PRO A 143 -6.10 7.56 -13.70
N ASP A 144 -6.34 8.81 -14.12
CA ASP A 144 -5.32 9.74 -14.61
C ASP A 144 -4.28 10.10 -13.54
N LEU A 145 -4.64 9.97 -12.25
CA LEU A 145 -3.73 10.14 -11.12
C LEU A 145 -3.16 8.80 -10.62
N ALA A 146 -3.95 7.72 -10.70
CA ALA A 146 -3.51 6.39 -10.31
C ALA A 146 -2.34 5.88 -11.17
N TYR A 147 -2.41 6.07 -12.49
CA TYR A 147 -1.39 5.53 -13.40
C TYR A 147 0.00 6.15 -13.24
N PRO A 148 0.17 7.48 -13.12
CA PRO A 148 1.47 8.07 -12.81
C PRO A 148 2.00 7.63 -11.44
N ALA A 149 1.13 7.51 -10.43
CA ALA A 149 1.53 7.06 -9.10
C ALA A 149 2.07 5.61 -9.11
N LEU A 150 1.40 4.68 -9.81
CA LEU A 150 1.92 3.31 -9.97
C LEU A 150 3.29 3.29 -10.67
N ARG A 151 3.45 4.06 -11.76
CA ARG A 151 4.73 4.16 -12.47
C ARG A 151 5.83 4.72 -11.56
N ARG A 152 5.49 5.73 -10.75
CA ARG A 152 6.41 6.36 -9.80
C ARG A 152 6.87 5.37 -8.74
N ALA A 153 5.97 4.63 -8.11
CA ALA A 153 6.32 3.60 -7.13
C ALA A 153 7.30 2.56 -7.72
N ILE A 154 7.02 2.05 -8.93
CA ILE A 154 7.88 1.10 -9.64
C ILE A 154 9.24 1.72 -9.98
N SER A 155 9.27 2.98 -10.41
CA SER A 155 10.52 3.70 -10.69
C SER A 155 11.41 3.88 -9.45
N GLN A 156 10.82 3.84 -8.26
CA GLN A 156 11.50 3.91 -6.96
C GLN A 156 11.75 2.53 -6.35
N ASN A 157 11.73 1.47 -7.16
CA ASN A 157 12.01 0.08 -6.78
C ASN A 157 10.95 -0.61 -5.91
N TYR A 158 9.74 -0.06 -5.81
CA TYR A 158 8.59 -0.83 -5.35
C TYR A 158 7.98 -1.58 -6.54
N CYS A 159 8.42 -2.82 -6.78
CA CYS A 159 8.10 -3.54 -8.00
C CYS A 159 6.60 -3.80 -8.19
N ALA A 160 5.80 -3.74 -7.12
CA ALA A 160 4.33 -3.83 -7.12
C ALA A 160 3.74 -5.15 -7.66
N TYR A 161 4.45 -5.91 -8.48
CA TYR A 161 4.07 -7.23 -8.96
C TYR A 161 4.55 -8.30 -7.96
N PRO A 162 3.72 -9.30 -7.57
CA PRO A 162 2.39 -9.59 -8.09
C PRO A 162 1.24 -8.88 -7.36
N GLN A 163 1.50 -8.12 -6.27
CA GLN A 163 0.46 -7.47 -5.47
C GLN A 163 -0.57 -6.70 -6.31
N MET A 164 -0.12 -5.92 -7.29
CA MET A 164 -0.98 -5.09 -8.13
C MET A 164 -2.02 -5.87 -8.93
N GLU A 165 -1.77 -7.14 -9.20
CA GLU A 165 -2.73 -8.01 -9.89
C GLU A 165 -3.89 -8.44 -9.00
N ILE A 166 -3.70 -8.43 -7.68
CA ILE A 166 -4.65 -8.95 -6.71
C ILE A 166 -5.17 -7.88 -5.74
N ASP A 167 -4.54 -6.70 -5.66
CA ASP A 167 -4.96 -5.62 -4.76
C ASP A 167 -6.35 -5.08 -5.16
N PRO A 168 -7.38 -5.26 -4.30
CA PRO A 168 -8.75 -4.84 -4.60
C PRO A 168 -8.89 -3.34 -4.93
N LEU A 169 -8.01 -2.48 -4.38
CA LEU A 169 -8.08 -1.04 -4.64
C LEU A 169 -7.81 -0.70 -6.11
N LEU A 170 -7.07 -1.55 -6.82
CA LEU A 170 -6.73 -1.37 -8.23
C LEU A 170 -7.78 -1.96 -9.18
N ALA A 171 -8.87 -2.56 -8.68
CA ALA A 171 -9.86 -3.25 -9.51
C ALA A 171 -10.44 -2.37 -10.63
N LYS A 172 -10.67 -1.07 -10.36
CA LYS A 172 -11.23 -0.12 -11.34
C LYS A 172 -10.29 0.20 -12.51
N VAL A 173 -8.98 0.03 -12.33
CA VAL A 173 -7.98 0.33 -13.37
C VAL A 173 -7.31 -0.90 -13.96
N ARG A 174 -7.39 -2.07 -13.29
CA ARG A 174 -6.65 -3.29 -13.64
C ARG A 174 -6.90 -3.80 -15.06
N GLY A 175 -8.12 -3.62 -15.57
CA GLY A 175 -8.55 -4.12 -16.89
C GLY A 175 -8.15 -3.27 -18.09
N THR A 176 -7.36 -2.21 -17.92
CA THR A 176 -7.02 -1.27 -19.00
C THR A 176 -5.67 -1.59 -19.65
N THR A 177 -5.49 -1.16 -20.91
CA THR A 177 -4.20 -1.25 -21.61
C THR A 177 -3.11 -0.47 -20.88
N ALA A 178 -3.44 0.71 -20.35
CA ALA A 178 -2.49 1.51 -19.57
C ALA A 178 -2.00 0.77 -18.33
N PHE A 179 -2.86 -0.01 -17.66
CA PHE A 179 -2.45 -0.84 -16.53
C PHE A 179 -1.56 -2.02 -16.97
N ALA A 180 -1.85 -2.66 -18.10
CA ALA A 180 -1.05 -3.75 -18.63
C ALA A 180 0.41 -3.32 -18.94
N GLU A 181 0.60 -2.09 -19.42
CA GLU A 181 1.94 -1.51 -19.60
C GLU A 181 2.67 -1.34 -18.26
N ILE A 182 1.99 -0.77 -17.26
CA ILE A 182 2.56 -0.55 -15.91
C ILE A 182 2.91 -1.89 -15.26
N ARG A 183 2.04 -2.89 -15.40
CA ARG A 183 2.28 -4.26 -14.93
C ARG A 183 3.58 -4.83 -15.52
N SER A 184 3.84 -4.58 -16.80
CA SER A 184 5.07 -5.03 -17.46
C SER A 184 6.32 -4.35 -16.85
N LEU A 185 6.22 -3.09 -16.43
CA LEU A 185 7.28 -2.41 -15.69
C LEU A 185 7.54 -3.06 -14.32
N GLY A 186 6.47 -3.45 -13.61
CA GLY A 186 6.56 -4.13 -12.32
C GLY A 186 7.20 -5.51 -12.41
N ILE A 187 6.83 -6.29 -13.43
CA ILE A 187 7.47 -7.58 -13.74
C ILE A 187 8.96 -7.40 -14.02
N ALA A 188 9.31 -6.45 -14.89
CA ALA A 188 10.70 -6.16 -15.21
C ALA A 188 11.49 -5.70 -13.97
N CYS A 189 10.88 -4.94 -13.06
CA CYS A 189 11.48 -4.56 -11.78
C CYS A 189 11.84 -5.79 -10.94
N GLN A 190 10.89 -6.71 -10.73
CA GLN A 190 11.13 -7.92 -9.97
C GLN A 190 12.20 -8.81 -10.63
N GLN A 191 12.19 -8.93 -11.95
CA GLN A 191 13.19 -9.70 -12.69
C GLN A 191 14.61 -9.18 -12.47
N ARG A 192 14.82 -7.86 -12.55
CA ARG A 192 16.13 -7.25 -12.26
C ARG A 192 16.62 -7.57 -10.84
N PHE A 193 15.72 -7.55 -9.87
CA PHE A 193 16.07 -7.94 -8.50
C PHE A 193 16.50 -9.40 -8.40
N LEU A 194 15.76 -10.31 -9.04
CA LEU A 194 16.08 -11.74 -9.05
C LEU A 194 17.42 -12.04 -9.76
N GLU A 195 17.72 -11.32 -10.84
CA GLU A 195 19.00 -11.42 -11.55
C GLU A 195 20.16 -10.94 -10.67
N HIS A 196 20.01 -9.78 -10.03
CA HIS A 196 21.01 -9.27 -9.09
C HIS A 196 21.27 -10.25 -7.94
N ARG A 197 20.21 -10.82 -7.34
CA ARG A 197 20.31 -11.83 -6.28
C ARG A 197 21.09 -13.08 -6.72
N LYS A 198 20.91 -13.54 -7.96
CA LYS A 198 21.66 -14.69 -8.50
C LYS A 198 23.14 -14.39 -8.66
N GLN A 199 23.48 -13.20 -9.14
CA GLN A 199 24.87 -12.76 -9.31
C GLN A 199 25.58 -12.67 -7.96
N SER A 200 24.97 -12.03 -6.97
CA SER A 200 25.54 -11.89 -5.62
C SER A 200 25.70 -13.21 -4.85
N ASN A 201 24.95 -14.26 -5.22
CA ASN A 201 25.09 -15.59 -4.61
C ASN A 201 26.08 -16.50 -5.35
N SER A 202 26.61 -16.06 -6.50
CA SER A 202 27.59 -16.81 -7.30
C SER A 202 29.03 -16.34 -7.07
N GLU A 203 29.21 -15.31 -6.23
CA GLU A 203 30.49 -14.78 -5.71
C GLU A 203 30.73 -15.31 -4.28
#